data_AF-A0A259TUN6-F1
#
_entry.id   AF-A0A259TUN6-F1
#
_cell.length_a   1.000
_cell.length_b   1.000
_cell.length_c   1.000
_cell.angle_alpha   90.00
_cell.angle_beta   90.00
_cell.angle_gamma   90.00
#
_symmetry.space_group_name_H-M   'P 1'
#
loop_
_entity.id
_entity.type
_entity.pdbx_description
1 polymer ?
#
loop_
_entity_poly.entity_id
_entity_poly.type
_entity_poly.pdbx_seq_one_letter_code
_entity_poly.pdbx_strand_id
1 'polypeptide(L)'
;MSTTRRQFLSRAAVAGVALGAPSLLAACGSGDPRSASGCDGYSALTPQELQARQGLNYVDASPKPAQLCSNCMHYTAPAEGACGGCKLFAGPVLAGGYCTAWAAQAS
;
A
#
# COMPACT_ATOMS: atom_id res chain seq x y z
N MET A 1 -34.48 -9.49 -9.99
CA MET A 1 -33.90 -10.81 -9.67
C MET A 1 -32.43 -10.61 -9.35
N SER A 2 -32.13 -10.50 -8.06
CA SER A 2 -30.79 -10.23 -7.55
C SER A 2 -30.00 -11.53 -7.47
N THR A 3 -29.06 -11.73 -8.39
CA THR A 3 -28.19 -12.92 -8.34
C THR A 3 -27.01 -12.63 -7.41
N THR A 4 -27.14 -13.19 -6.22
CA THR A 4 -26.27 -13.07 -5.05
C THR A 4 -24.84 -13.55 -5.32
N ARG A 5 -23.86 -12.68 -5.03
CA ARG A 5 -22.39 -12.88 -5.11
C ARG A 5 -21.82 -14.08 -4.31
N ARG A 6 -22.67 -14.90 -3.69
CA ARG A 6 -22.29 -15.97 -2.75
C ARG A 6 -22.09 -17.35 -3.40
N GLN A 7 -22.45 -17.52 -4.67
CA GLN A 7 -22.30 -18.83 -5.35
C GLN A 7 -20.97 -19.02 -6.07
N PHE A 8 -20.16 -17.96 -6.21
CA PHE A 8 -18.85 -18.06 -6.87
C PHE A 8 -17.73 -18.59 -5.95
N LEU A 9 -17.94 -18.65 -4.64
CA LEU A 9 -16.93 -19.08 -3.67
C LEU A 9 -17.06 -20.54 -3.22
N SER A 10 -17.99 -21.32 -3.80
CA SER A 10 -18.30 -22.69 -3.32
C SER A 10 -17.84 -23.83 -4.23
N ARG A 11 -16.93 -23.60 -5.20
CA ARG A 11 -16.42 -24.67 -6.08
C ARG A 11 -14.90 -24.74 -6.14
N ALA A 12 -14.26 -24.77 -4.98
CA ALA A 12 -12.85 -25.18 -4.86
C ALA A 12 -12.75 -26.37 -3.90
N ALA A 13 -13.36 -27.49 -4.29
CA ALA A 13 -13.23 -28.76 -3.57
C ALA A 13 -13.15 -29.91 -4.58
N VAL A 14 -11.93 -30.47 -4.67
CA VAL A 14 -11.57 -31.88 -4.95
C VAL A 14 -11.37 -32.34 -6.42
N ALA A 15 -10.23 -33.03 -6.58
CA ALA A 15 -9.82 -34.06 -7.55
C ALA A 15 -9.01 -33.66 -8.80
N GLY A 16 -7.77 -34.17 -8.86
CA GLY A 16 -7.00 -34.33 -10.10
C GLY A 16 -5.52 -34.66 -9.90
N VAL A 17 -5.18 -35.92 -9.61
CA VAL A 17 -3.81 -36.46 -9.70
C VAL A 17 -3.55 -36.87 -11.17
N ALA A 18 -2.52 -36.33 -11.82
CA ALA A 18 -1.58 -37.03 -12.71
C ALA A 18 -0.60 -36.10 -13.45
N LEU A 19 0.70 -36.31 -13.21
CA LEU A 19 1.86 -36.28 -14.11
C LEU A 19 2.00 -35.16 -15.17
N GLY A 20 3.02 -34.31 -15.01
CA GLY A 20 3.64 -33.54 -16.09
C GLY A 20 3.61 -32.02 -15.90
N ALA A 21 4.78 -31.41 -15.69
CA ALA A 21 4.99 -29.95 -15.68
C ALA A 21 4.65 -29.30 -17.05
N PRO A 22 4.56 -27.97 -17.20
CA PRO A 22 4.78 -26.88 -16.24
C PRO A 22 3.64 -25.85 -16.19
N SER A 23 3.40 -25.19 -15.06
CA SER A 23 2.88 -23.81 -15.00
C SER A 23 2.84 -23.34 -13.55
N LEU A 24 3.76 -22.44 -13.24
CA LEU A 24 3.81 -21.64 -12.03
C LEU A 24 2.52 -20.79 -11.96
N LEU A 25 1.49 -21.28 -11.27
CA LEU A 25 0.42 -20.39 -10.82
C LEU A 25 0.97 -19.60 -9.64
N ALA A 26 1.61 -18.49 -9.97
CA ALA A 26 1.93 -17.42 -9.05
C ALA A 26 0.70 -17.15 -8.19
N ALA A 27 0.79 -17.56 -6.93
CA ALA A 27 -0.20 -17.23 -5.92
C ALA A 27 -0.41 -15.71 -5.99
N CYS A 28 -1.66 -15.34 -6.23
CA CYS A 28 -2.12 -13.96 -6.26
C CYS A 28 -1.55 -13.23 -5.04
N GLY A 29 -0.55 -12.38 -5.29
CA GLY A 29 0.02 -11.49 -4.29
C GLY A 29 -1.03 -10.44 -3.97
N SER A 30 -1.93 -10.76 -3.06
CA SER A 30 -2.66 -9.77 -2.27
C SER A 30 -1.59 -9.03 -1.46
N GLY A 31 -0.97 -8.02 -2.08
CA GLY A 31 -0.05 -7.12 -1.40
C GLY A 31 -0.79 -6.54 -0.22
N ASP A 32 -0.44 -7.01 0.99
CA ASP A 32 -1.00 -6.46 2.21
C ASP A 32 -0.62 -4.97 2.21
N PRO A 33 -1.59 -4.03 2.22
CA PRO A 33 -1.30 -2.60 2.28
C PRO A 33 -0.57 -2.22 3.59
N ARG A 34 -0.31 -3.19 4.48
CA ARG A 34 0.48 -3.03 5.68
C ARG A 34 1.97 -3.35 5.55
N SER A 35 2.44 -3.77 4.37
CA SER A 35 3.85 -4.10 4.15
C SER A 35 4.55 -3.03 3.32
N ALA A 36 4.81 -1.87 3.92
CA ALA A 36 5.80 -0.94 3.37
C ALA A 36 7.20 -1.42 3.74
N SER A 37 8.03 -1.63 2.73
CA SER A 37 9.34 -2.27 2.82
C SER A 37 10.44 -1.43 3.48
N GLY A 38 10.13 -0.59 4.47
CA GLY A 38 11.13 0.21 5.18
C GLY A 38 10.66 0.96 6.42
N CYS A 39 9.40 0.81 6.84
CA CYS A 39 8.85 1.48 8.00
C CYS A 39 7.92 0.56 8.79
N ASP A 40 8.14 0.46 10.09
CA ASP A 40 7.20 -0.19 11.01
C ASP A 40 5.99 0.72 11.30
N GLY A 41 4.87 0.12 11.76
CA GLY A 41 3.71 0.86 12.26
C GLY A 41 2.47 0.85 11.35
N TYR A 42 2.53 0.21 10.19
CA TYR A 42 1.35 0.01 9.34
C TYR A 42 0.29 -0.90 9.97
N SER A 43 0.71 -1.85 10.80
CA SER A 43 -0.19 -2.76 11.52
C SER A 43 -1.08 -2.05 12.54
N ALA A 44 -0.65 -0.88 13.02
CA ALA A 44 -1.41 -0.05 13.97
C ALA A 44 -2.51 0.78 13.29
N LEU A 45 -2.55 0.83 11.95
CA LEU A 45 -3.55 1.61 11.22
C LEU A 45 -4.89 0.90 11.14
N THR A 46 -5.96 1.65 11.41
CA THR A 46 -7.33 1.24 11.17
C THR A 46 -7.61 1.08 9.67
N PRO A 47 -8.64 0.30 9.28
CA PRO A 47 -9.04 0.19 7.89
C PRO A 47 -9.37 1.54 7.23
N GLN A 48 -9.94 2.48 7.99
CA GLN A 48 -10.27 3.81 7.50
C GLN A 48 -9.01 4.64 7.18
N GLU A 49 -7.98 4.57 8.02
CA GLU A 49 -6.70 5.25 7.78
C GLU A 49 -5.95 4.66 6.58
N LEU A 50 -5.97 3.33 6.43
CA LEU A 50 -5.44 2.66 5.24
C LEU A 50 -6.18 3.09 3.97
N GLN A 51 -7.52 3.23 4.04
CA GLN A 51 -8.32 3.70 2.91
C GLN A 51 -7.97 5.14 2.53
N ALA A 52 -7.73 6.03 3.51
CA ALA A 52 -7.31 7.41 3.24
C ALA A 52 -5.96 7.46 2.50
N ARG A 53 -4.99 6.64 2.92
CA ARG A 53 -3.70 6.48 2.22
C ARG A 53 -3.87 6.00 0.78
N GLN A 54 -4.69 4.97 0.59
CA GLN A 54 -4.98 4.42 -0.74
C GLN A 54 -5.68 5.45 -1.63
N GLY A 55 -6.61 6.23 -1.10
CA GLY A 55 -7.31 7.29 -1.83
C GLY A 55 -6.38 8.39 -2.37
N LEU A 56 -5.24 8.60 -1.71
CA LEU A 56 -4.18 9.52 -2.16
C LEU A 56 -3.10 8.83 -3.00
N ASN A 57 -3.26 7.54 -3.31
CA ASN A 57 -2.28 6.71 -4.01
C ASN A 57 -0.86 6.86 -3.42
N TYR A 58 -0.76 6.81 -2.09
CA TYR A 58 0.55 6.84 -1.44
C TYR A 58 1.39 5.62 -1.84
N VAL A 59 2.65 5.87 -2.20
CA VAL A 59 3.66 4.86 -2.53
C VAL A 59 4.97 5.18 -1.81
N ASP A 60 5.68 4.13 -1.42
CA ASP A 60 6.91 4.22 -0.63
C ASP A 60 8.14 4.71 -1.42
N ALA A 61 8.12 4.50 -2.73
CA ALA A 61 9.13 5.00 -3.65
C ALA A 61 8.43 5.86 -4.71
N SER A 62 8.82 7.13 -4.77
CA SER A 62 8.25 8.06 -5.72
C SER A 62 8.54 7.65 -7.16
N PRO A 63 7.52 7.58 -8.03
CA PRO A 63 7.72 7.44 -9.47
C PRO A 63 8.15 8.76 -10.13
N LYS A 64 8.26 9.84 -9.35
CA LYS A 64 8.55 11.21 -9.82
C LYS A 64 9.80 11.73 -9.11
N PRO A 65 10.98 11.76 -9.76
CA PRO A 65 12.26 12.08 -9.10
C PRO A 65 12.29 13.42 -8.36
N ALA A 66 11.51 14.41 -8.82
CA ALA A 66 11.43 15.75 -8.20
C ALA A 66 10.30 15.91 -7.17
N GLN A 67 9.43 14.92 -7.00
CA GLN A 67 8.27 14.98 -6.10
C GLN A 67 8.40 13.88 -5.06
N LEU A 68 8.97 14.23 -3.91
CA LEU A 68 9.23 13.33 -2.81
C LEU A 68 8.42 13.77 -1.59
N CYS A 69 8.16 12.86 -0.65
CA CYS A 69 7.63 13.27 0.64
C CYS A 69 8.58 14.24 1.33
N SER A 70 9.89 14.02 1.27
CA SER A 70 10.91 14.90 1.90
C SER A 70 10.87 16.36 1.46
N ASN A 71 10.35 16.66 0.26
CA ASN A 71 10.21 18.02 -0.26
C ASN A 71 8.74 18.49 -0.38
N CYS A 72 7.82 17.80 0.30
CA CYS A 72 6.39 18.11 0.32
C CYS A 72 6.02 18.96 1.55
N MET A 73 5.15 19.97 1.38
CA MET A 73 4.69 20.83 2.49
C MET A 73 3.91 20.09 3.59
N HIS A 74 3.38 18.92 3.27
CA HIS A 74 2.60 18.08 4.19
C HIS A 74 3.46 17.08 4.96
N TYR A 75 4.74 16.92 4.61
CA TYR A 75 5.61 15.97 5.28
C TYR A 75 6.01 16.47 6.67
N THR A 76 6.00 15.54 7.62
CA THR A 76 6.51 15.73 8.97
C THR A 76 7.81 14.96 9.07
N ALA A 77 8.92 15.68 9.19
CA ALA A 77 10.24 15.06 9.33
C ALA A 77 10.31 14.23 10.62
N PRO A 78 10.92 13.03 10.55
CA PRO A 78 11.09 12.17 11.71
C PRO A 78 12.21 12.67 12.64
N ALA A 79 12.29 12.08 13.83
CA ALA A 79 13.55 12.03 14.56
C ALA A 79 14.58 11.20 13.77
N GLU A 80 15.88 11.42 14.01
CA GLU A 80 16.95 10.78 13.23
C GLU A 80 16.75 9.26 13.09
N GLY A 81 16.88 8.74 11.87
CA GLY A 81 16.81 7.31 11.56
C GLY A 81 15.40 6.69 11.53
N ALA A 82 14.34 7.44 11.85
CA ALA A 82 12.97 6.93 11.81
C ALA A 82 12.22 7.32 10.51
N CYS A 83 11.05 6.72 10.29
CA CYS A 83 10.14 7.14 9.22
C CYS A 83 9.35 8.38 9.61
N GLY A 84 9.15 9.29 8.65
CA GLY A 84 8.39 10.51 8.86
C GLY A 84 6.89 10.27 8.93
N GLY A 85 6.14 11.37 8.87
CA GLY A 85 4.68 11.36 8.80
C GLY A 85 4.15 12.26 7.69
N CYS A 86 2.83 12.24 7.50
CA CYS A 86 2.13 13.16 6.61
C CYS A 86 0.95 13.80 7.36
N LYS A 87 0.72 15.10 7.17
CA LYS A 87 -0.40 15.83 7.77
C LYS A 87 -1.78 15.42 7.21
N LEU A 88 -1.81 14.72 6.07
CA LEU A 88 -3.05 14.35 5.38
C LEU A 88 -3.56 12.94 5.73
N PHE A 89 -2.72 12.08 6.30
CA PHE A 89 -3.09 10.71 6.64
C PHE A 89 -2.20 10.14 7.75
N ALA A 90 -2.75 9.24 8.57
CA ALA A 90 -2.05 8.63 9.71
C ALA A 90 -1.04 7.56 9.30
N GLY A 91 0.02 7.35 10.09
CA GLY A 91 1.03 6.28 9.96
C GLY A 91 2.39 6.74 9.42
N PRO A 92 3.33 5.81 9.22
CA PRO A 92 4.68 6.13 8.75
C PRO A 92 4.72 6.53 7.26
N VAL A 93 5.69 7.36 6.90
CA VAL A 93 5.92 7.86 5.54
C VAL A 93 7.42 7.86 5.26
N LEU A 94 7.82 7.25 4.15
CA LEU A 94 9.21 7.31 3.69
C LEU A 94 9.49 8.67 3.07
N ALA A 95 10.65 9.25 3.39
CA ALA A 95 11.15 10.48 2.80
C ALA A 95 11.16 10.42 1.26
N GLY A 96 11.47 9.26 0.68
CA GLY A 96 11.47 9.00 -0.76
C GLY A 96 10.10 8.66 -1.36
N GLY A 97 9.03 8.64 -0.57
CA GLY A 97 7.69 8.30 -1.02
C GLY A 97 7.00 9.41 -1.81
N TYR A 98 5.75 9.14 -2.21
CA TYR A 98 4.91 10.09 -2.96
C TYR A 98 3.43 9.81 -2.74
N CYS A 99 2.57 10.83 -2.87
CA CYS A 99 1.12 10.68 -3.01
C CYS A 99 0.57 11.77 -3.95
N THR A 100 -0.65 11.61 -4.47
CA THR A 100 -1.24 12.56 -5.43
C THR A 100 -1.53 13.94 -4.85
N ALA A 101 -1.53 14.08 -3.53
CA ALA A 101 -1.63 15.36 -2.83
C ALA A 101 -0.26 16.02 -2.56
N TRP A 102 0.79 15.63 -3.28
CA TRP A 102 2.08 16.31 -3.19
C TRP A 102 1.92 17.80 -3.52
N ALA A 103 2.52 18.64 -2.69
CA ALA A 103 2.58 20.07 -2.90
C ALA A 103 3.97 20.58 -2.48
N ALA A 104 4.61 21.36 -3.35
CA ALA A 104 5.95 21.87 -3.13
C ALA A 104 6.02 22.68 -1.83
N GLN A 105 7.10 22.52 -1.06
CA GLN A 105 7.40 23.45 0.02
C GLN A 105 7.63 24.85 -0.55
N ALA A 106 7.08 25.86 0.13
CA ALA A 106 7.44 27.24 -0.15
C ALA A 106 8.91 27.43 0.26
N SER A 107 9.72 27.90 -0.68
CA SER A 107 11.12 28.30 -0.50
C SER A 107 11.25 29.60 0.27
#